data_AF-J3AG98-F1
#
_entry.id   AF-J3AG98-F1
#
_cell.length_a   1.000
_cell.length_b   1.000
_cell.length_c   1.000
_cell.angle_alpha   90.00
_cell.angle_beta   90.00
_cell.angle_gamma   90.00
#
_symmetry.space_group_name_H-M   'P 1'
#
loop_
_entity.id
_entity.type
_entity.pdbx_description
1 polymer ?
#
loop_
_entity_poly.entity_id
_entity_poly.type
_entity_poly.pdbx_seq_one_letter_code
_entity_poly.pdbx_strand_id
1 'polypeptide(L)'
;MRSDKIQIIIQQTKEKVSAKVLEDHEAVVGIMAMAKSFMLNEESVRHIIHEVFDGDKERMAKALTVASHLIDESLIQKIISDVK
;
A
#
# COMPACT_ATOMS: atom_id res chain seq x y z
N MET A 1 -19.82 0.39 -3.77
CA MET A 1 -19.03 -0.52 -4.62
C MET A 1 -17.54 -0.22 -4.66
N ARG A 2 -17.04 0.94 -5.15
CA ARG A 2 -15.59 1.22 -5.16
C ARG A 2 -15.04 1.50 -3.75
N SER A 3 -15.80 2.23 -2.94
CA SER A 3 -15.47 2.49 -1.52
C SER A 3 -15.35 1.19 -0.72
N ASP A 4 -16.30 0.26 -0.90
CA ASP A 4 -16.30 -1.02 -0.17
C ASP A 4 -15.05 -1.86 -0.46
N LYS A 5 -14.57 -1.86 -1.72
CA LYS A 5 -13.33 -2.57 -2.09
C LYS A 5 -12.10 -1.96 -1.42
N ILE A 6 -12.01 -0.63 -1.37
CA ILE A 6 -10.92 0.09 -0.70
C ILE A 6 -10.90 -0.29 0.79
N GLN A 7 -12.06 -0.26 1.44
CA GLN A 7 -12.19 -0.63 2.86
C GLN A 7 -11.81 -2.09 3.12
N ILE A 8 -12.22 -3.02 2.25
CA ILE A 8 -11.82 -4.43 2.36
C ILE A 8 -10.30 -4.59 2.28
N ILE A 9 -9.65 -3.92 1.32
CA ILE A 9 -8.19 -3.99 1.17
C ILE A 9 -7.50 -3.44 2.41
N ILE A 10 -7.95 -2.29 2.92
CA ILE A 10 -7.38 -1.68 4.13
C ILE A 10 -7.49 -2.65 5.29
N GLN A 11 -8.70 -3.14 5.58
CA GLN A 11 -8.95 -3.99 6.74
C GLN A 11 -8.16 -5.29 6.68
N GLN A 12 -8.20 -6.00 5.55
CA GLN A 12 -7.48 -7.27 5.39
C GLN A 12 -5.97 -7.10 5.46
N THR A 13 -5.44 -6.01 4.90
CA THR A 13 -3.99 -5.75 4.93
C THR A 13 -3.54 -5.39 6.34
N LYS A 14 -4.28 -4.52 7.03
CA LYS A 14 -4.04 -4.18 8.44
C LYS A 14 -4.00 -5.42 9.32
N GLU A 15 -5.02 -6.28 9.23
CA GLU A 15 -5.09 -7.51 10.01
C GLU A 15 -3.87 -8.41 9.79
N LYS A 16 -3.44 -8.59 8.54
CA LYS A 16 -2.28 -9.42 8.21
C LYS A 16 -0.96 -8.82 8.72
N VAL A 17 -0.80 -7.50 8.63
CA VAL A 17 0.38 -6.79 9.15
C VAL A 17 0.41 -6.86 10.68
N SER A 18 -0.72 -6.59 11.35
CA SER A 18 -0.83 -6.68 12.80
C SER A 18 -0.61 -8.11 13.32
N ALA A 19 -1.07 -9.12 12.58
CA ALA A 19 -0.82 -10.52 12.87
C ALA A 19 0.59 -11.00 12.49
N LYS A 20 1.46 -10.12 11.95
CA LYS A 20 2.81 -10.45 11.44
C LYS A 20 2.81 -11.56 10.39
N VAL A 21 1.72 -11.69 9.65
CA VAL A 21 1.59 -12.59 8.50
C VAL A 21 2.23 -11.99 7.25
N LEU A 22 2.22 -10.66 7.15
CA LEU A 22 2.91 -9.89 6.12
C LEU A 22 3.89 -8.93 6.76
N GLU A 23 5.08 -8.84 6.19
CA GLU A 23 5.95 -7.69 6.40
C GLU A 23 5.41 -6.45 5.67
N ASP A 24 5.86 -5.27 6.10
CA ASP A 24 5.36 -4.00 5.60
C ASP A 24 5.52 -3.83 4.08
N HIS A 25 6.67 -4.26 3.54
CA HIS A 25 6.93 -4.17 2.11
C HIS A 25 6.07 -5.17 1.32
N GLU A 26 5.80 -6.36 1.87
CA GLU A 26 4.90 -7.35 1.26
C GLU A 26 3.45 -6.85 1.24
N ALA A 27 3.03 -6.15 2.29
CA ALA A 27 1.74 -5.47 2.33
C ALA A 27 1.60 -4.43 1.22
N VAL A 28 2.63 -3.60 0.99
CA VAL A 28 2.66 -2.64 -0.13
C VAL A 28 2.55 -3.35 -1.47
N VAL A 29 3.35 -4.42 -1.69
CA VAL A 29 3.29 -5.21 -2.94
C VAL A 29 1.90 -5.81 -3.16
N GLY A 30 1.29 -6.37 -2.10
CA GLY A 30 -0.06 -6.92 -2.14
C GLY A 30 -1.12 -5.86 -2.48
N ILE A 31 -1.03 -4.67 -1.87
CA ILE A 31 -1.91 -3.54 -2.20
C ILE A 31 -1.80 -3.17 -3.68
N MET A 32 -0.58 -3.09 -4.23
CA MET A 32 -0.37 -2.78 -5.65
C MET A 32 -0.98 -3.82 -6.58
N ALA A 33 -0.80 -5.11 -6.26
CA ALA A 33 -1.39 -6.20 -7.03
C ALA A 33 -2.93 -6.14 -7.02
N MET A 34 -3.53 -5.90 -5.86
CA MET A 34 -4.99 -5.75 -5.72
C MET A 34 -5.49 -4.50 -6.44
N ALA A 35 -4.76 -3.38 -6.34
CA ALA A 35 -5.10 -2.14 -7.02
C ALA A 35 -5.14 -2.31 -8.54
N LYS A 36 -4.18 -3.03 -9.11
CA LYS A 36 -4.19 -3.40 -10.53
C LYS A 36 -5.39 -4.27 -10.88
N SER A 37 -5.68 -5.30 -10.08
CA SER A 37 -6.83 -6.20 -10.28
C SER A 37 -8.17 -5.47 -10.21
N PHE A 38 -8.30 -4.44 -9.39
CA PHE A 38 -9.52 -3.68 -9.19
C PHE A 38 -9.57 -2.36 -9.96
N MET A 39 -8.58 -2.07 -10.81
CA MET A 39 -8.45 -0.81 -11.55
C MET A 39 -8.57 0.42 -10.64
N LEU A 40 -7.90 0.38 -9.49
CA LEU A 40 -7.79 1.52 -8.59
C LEU A 40 -6.83 2.55 -9.18
N ASN A 41 -7.16 3.83 -9.00
CA ASN A 41 -6.27 4.92 -9.40
C ASN A 41 -5.19 5.16 -8.31
N GLU A 42 -4.19 5.95 -8.65
CA GLU A 42 -3.07 6.28 -7.76
C GLU A 42 -3.54 6.87 -6.42
N GLU A 43 -4.54 7.76 -6.43
CA GLU A 43 -5.11 8.36 -5.23
C GLU A 43 -5.70 7.32 -4.27
N SER A 44 -6.44 6.34 -4.80
CA SER A 44 -7.00 5.24 -3.99
C SER A 44 -5.90 4.40 -3.37
N VAL A 45 -4.84 4.10 -4.14
CA VAL A 45 -3.69 3.32 -3.64
C VAL A 45 -2.99 4.06 -2.52
N ARG A 46 -2.76 5.36 -2.70
CA ARG A 46 -2.14 6.21 -1.69
C ARG A 46 -2.96 6.26 -0.41
N HIS A 47 -4.28 6.42 -0.53
CA HIS A 47 -5.18 6.39 0.61
C HIS A 47 -5.13 5.02 1.32
N ILE A 48 -5.15 3.91 0.59
CA ILE A 48 -5.03 2.57 1.19
C ILE A 48 -3.74 2.43 1.98
N ILE A 49 -2.60 2.79 1.39
CA ILE A 49 -1.29 2.67 2.06
C ILE A 49 -1.27 3.57 3.29
N HIS A 50 -1.72 4.84 3.18
CA HIS A 50 -1.80 5.74 4.32
C HIS A 50 -2.62 5.15 5.47
N GLU A 51 -3.81 4.62 5.17
CA GLU A 51 -4.66 4.00 6.17
C GLU A 51 -4.02 2.75 6.77
N VAL A 52 -3.45 1.85 5.96
CA VAL A 52 -2.82 0.60 6.43
C VAL A 52 -1.67 0.85 7.40
N PHE A 53 -0.91 1.91 7.18
CA PHE A 53 0.21 2.31 8.03
C PHE A 53 -0.17 3.36 9.09
N ASP A 54 -1.46 3.66 9.26
CA ASP A 54 -1.97 4.65 10.23
C ASP A 54 -1.27 6.03 10.10
N GLY A 55 -0.89 6.41 8.89
CA GLY A 55 -0.16 7.66 8.61
C GLY A 55 1.29 7.71 9.09
N ASP A 56 1.87 6.58 9.52
CA ASP A 56 3.29 6.49 9.90
C ASP A 56 4.20 6.65 8.67
N LYS A 57 4.61 7.89 8.42
CA LYS A 57 5.42 8.26 7.26
C LYS A 57 6.77 7.56 7.20
N GLU A 58 7.41 7.31 8.35
CA GLU A 58 8.74 6.68 8.37
C GLU A 58 8.63 5.21 7.96
N ARG A 59 7.65 4.50 8.55
CA ARG A 59 7.36 3.11 8.23
C ARG A 59 6.91 2.95 6.78
N MET A 60 6.03 3.83 6.30
CA MET A 60 5.59 3.88 4.91
C MET A 60 6.78 4.07 3.95
N ALA A 61 7.65 5.05 4.22
CA ALA A 61 8.78 5.34 3.35
C ALA A 61 9.76 4.16 3.24
N LYS A 62 10.03 3.48 4.36
CA LYS A 62 10.85 2.25 4.38
C LYS A 62 10.19 1.13 3.57
N ALA A 63 8.91 0.87 3.82
CA ALA A 63 8.16 -0.17 3.13
C ALA A 63 8.10 0.04 1.61
N LEU A 64 7.78 1.27 1.19
CA LEU A 64 7.76 1.68 -0.22
C LEU A 64 9.14 1.58 -0.86
N THR A 65 10.20 1.99 -0.16
CA THR A 65 11.58 1.87 -0.66
C THR A 65 11.96 0.42 -0.90
N VAL A 66 11.62 -0.50 0.00
CA VAL A 66 11.89 -1.93 -0.23
C VAL A 66 11.04 -2.46 -1.40
N ALA A 67 9.74 -2.11 -1.43
CA ALA A 67 8.83 -2.55 -2.48
C ALA A 67 9.21 -2.05 -3.89
N SER A 68 9.82 -0.86 -4.03
CA SER A 68 10.27 -0.33 -5.33
C SER A 68 11.34 -1.19 -6.00
N HIS A 69 12.07 -2.01 -5.23
CA HIS A 69 13.05 -2.95 -5.77
C HIS A 69 12.41 -4.27 -6.25
N LEU A 70 11.11 -4.49 -5.97
CA LEU A 70 10.42 -5.76 -6.20
C LEU A 70 9.36 -5.69 -7.31
N ILE A 71 8.78 -4.52 -7.55
CA ILE A 71 7.68 -4.30 -8.52
C ILE A 71 7.78 -2.90 -9.15
N ASP A 72 6.99 -2.67 -10.22
CA ASP A 72 6.97 -1.47 -11.08
C ASP A 72 7.35 -0.18 -10.34
N GLU A 73 8.62 0.19 -10.52
CA GLU A 73 9.31 1.26 -9.81
C GLU A 73 8.63 2.61 -10.05
N SER A 74 8.04 2.82 -11.23
CA SER A 74 7.50 4.12 -11.66
C SER A 74 6.33 4.60 -10.80
N LEU A 75 5.41 3.70 -10.42
CA LEU A 75 4.28 4.01 -9.57
C LEU A 75 4.72 4.20 -8.12
N ILE A 76 5.62 3.34 -7.63
CA ILE A 76 6.10 3.42 -6.25
C ILE A 76 6.90 4.72 -6.03
N GLN A 77 7.73 5.14 -6.98
CA GLN A 77 8.49 6.38 -6.87
C GLN A 77 7.58 7.63 -6.77
N LYS A 78 6.44 7.65 -7.48
CA LYS A 78 5.44 8.73 -7.34
C LYS A 78 4.79 8.76 -5.96
N ILE A 79 4.57 7.60 -5.36
CA ILE A 79 4.02 7.55 -4.00
C ILE A 79 5.11 7.98 -3.00
N ILE A 80 6.36 7.57 -3.18
CA ILE A 80 7.49 7.97 -2.34
C ILE A 80 7.70 9.49 -2.38
N SER A 81 7.64 10.14 -3.55
CA SER A 81 7.85 11.59 -3.68
C SER A 81 6.88 12.41 -2.87
N ASP A 82 5.67 11.89 -2.65
CA ASP A 82 4.58 12.63 -2.02
C ASP A 82 4.45 12.31 -0.52
N VAL A 83 5.17 11.29 -0.04
CA VAL A 83 5.32 10.97 1.39
C VAL A 83 6.50 11.73 2.01
N LYS A 84 7.54 12.05 1.22
CA LYS A 84 8.70 12.87 1.61
C LYS A 84 8.34 14.35 1.75
#